data_AF-A7SSD4-F1
#
_entry.id   AF-A7SSD4-F1
#
_cell.length_a   1.000
_cell.length_b   1.000
_cell.length_c   1.000
_cell.angle_alpha   90.00
_cell.angle_beta   90.00
_cell.angle_gamma   90.00
#
_symmetry.space_group_name_H-M   'P 1'
#
loop_
_entity.id
_entity.type
_entity.pdbx_description
1 polymer ?
#
loop_
_entity_poly.entity_id
_entity_poly.type
_entity_poly.pdbx_seq_one_letter_code
_entity_poly.pdbx_strand_id
1 'polypeptide(L)'
;QHPASCPCRFLTASDLVTMSESQNPKMQGVNVGVAVVLQSSDNQVLLTRRAEHMRTFPSVWVPPGGHLESGETLNQACLRELREETGLDFAENDLLISSLGLWESVYPPMLSMGLPNRHHIVVYLLAQCHEDSRVLQSRVKFCEHEVDAITWLDQYVVSDIASSDDYGHTKAIFHIILYCSALVKDKNSFIVNNLPLSTLMATLPPTSTAHDVERLSTGTKFALRQWLKVL
;
A
#
# COMPACT_ATOMS: atom_id res chain seq x y z
N GLN A 1 8.80 -4.40 -10.54
CA GLN A 1 9.94 -3.76 -9.83
C GLN A 1 10.03 -4.35 -8.43
N HIS A 2 11.11 -4.09 -7.71
CA HIS A 2 11.30 -4.54 -6.33
C HIS A 2 12.10 -3.46 -5.57
N PRO A 3 12.14 -3.44 -4.24
CA PRO A 3 12.93 -2.45 -3.51
C PRO A 3 14.43 -2.74 -3.72
N ALA A 4 15.28 -1.70 -3.73
CA ALA A 4 16.74 -1.90 -3.87
C ALA A 4 17.31 -2.75 -2.71
N SER A 5 16.70 -2.65 -1.54
CA SER A 5 17.02 -3.43 -0.34
C SER A 5 16.40 -4.85 -0.29
N CYS A 6 15.78 -5.32 -1.38
CA CYS A 6 15.09 -6.62 -1.42
C CYS A 6 15.99 -7.75 -0.89
N PRO A 7 15.62 -8.43 0.22
CA PRO A 7 16.48 -9.38 0.90
C PRO A 7 16.76 -10.61 0.03
N CYS A 8 15.82 -11.02 -0.84
CA CYS A 8 16.00 -12.13 -1.76
C CYS A 8 17.17 -11.93 -2.74
N ARG A 9 17.62 -10.69 -2.97
CA ARG A 9 18.82 -10.41 -3.80
C ARG A 9 20.15 -10.65 -3.06
N PHE A 10 20.10 -10.67 -1.73
CA PHE A 10 21.27 -10.68 -0.87
C PHE A 10 21.37 -11.93 0.02
N LEU A 11 20.42 -12.87 -0.10
CA LEU A 11 20.48 -14.17 0.59
C LEU A 11 21.73 -14.94 0.18
N THR A 12 22.44 -15.47 1.17
CA THR A 12 23.60 -16.35 0.96
C THR A 12 23.20 -17.81 1.06
N ALA A 13 24.09 -18.71 0.61
CA ALA A 13 23.89 -20.15 0.78
C ALA A 13 23.77 -20.55 2.27
N SER A 14 24.50 -19.88 3.16
CA SER A 14 24.44 -20.12 4.61
C SER A 14 23.09 -19.71 5.20
N ASP A 15 22.51 -18.60 4.73
CA ASP A 15 21.19 -18.16 5.16
C ASP A 15 20.12 -19.21 4.80
N LEU A 16 20.17 -19.75 3.57
CA LEU A 16 19.21 -20.77 3.12
C LEU A 16 19.27 -22.07 3.93
N VAL A 17 20.41 -22.40 4.52
CA VAL A 17 20.57 -23.60 5.38
C VAL A 17 20.00 -23.37 6.78
N THR A 18 20.02 -22.13 7.27
CA THR A 18 19.49 -21.79 8.61
C THR A 18 17.99 -21.55 8.63
N MET A 19 17.37 -21.33 7.47
CA MET A 19 15.91 -21.19 7.34
C MET A 19 15.20 -22.52 7.61
N SER A 20 14.11 -22.49 8.37
CA SER A 20 13.22 -23.65 8.47
C SER A 20 12.56 -23.95 7.11
N GLU A 21 12.09 -25.17 6.90
CA GLU A 21 11.31 -25.51 5.69
C GLU A 21 10.12 -24.57 5.48
N SER A 22 9.49 -24.14 6.57
CA SER A 22 8.40 -23.17 6.58
C SER A 22 8.80 -21.73 6.29
N GLN A 23 10.09 -21.41 6.21
CA GLN A 23 10.60 -20.09 5.82
C GLN A 23 11.30 -20.13 4.46
N ASN A 24 11.70 -21.31 4.00
CA ASN A 24 12.47 -21.46 2.77
C ASN A 24 11.64 -21.01 1.55
N PRO A 25 12.07 -19.96 0.81
CA PRO A 25 11.32 -19.45 -0.34
C PRO A 25 11.14 -20.49 -1.44
N LYS A 26 12.07 -21.46 -1.55
CA LYS A 26 11.94 -22.57 -2.52
C LYS A 26 10.80 -23.52 -2.20
N MET A 27 10.39 -23.62 -0.94
CA MET A 27 9.34 -24.54 -0.47
C MET A 27 7.96 -23.86 -0.42
N GLN A 28 7.90 -22.59 -0.03
CA GLN A 28 6.63 -21.84 0.02
C GLN A 28 6.18 -21.28 -1.33
N GLY A 29 7.12 -21.07 -2.28
CA GLY A 29 6.82 -20.39 -3.53
C GLY A 29 6.59 -18.89 -3.37
N VAL A 30 6.08 -18.26 -4.42
CA VAL A 30 5.79 -16.83 -4.47
C VAL A 30 4.29 -16.62 -4.59
N ASN A 31 3.71 -15.97 -3.60
CA ASN A 31 2.28 -15.68 -3.57
C ASN A 31 1.93 -14.50 -4.49
N VAL A 32 0.66 -14.36 -4.86
CA VAL A 32 0.16 -13.21 -5.60
C VAL A 32 -0.77 -12.41 -4.70
N GLY A 33 -0.55 -11.10 -4.64
CA GLY A 33 -1.47 -10.16 -4.01
C GLY A 33 -2.00 -9.16 -5.03
N VAL A 34 -3.16 -8.56 -4.74
CA VAL A 34 -3.75 -7.48 -5.52
C VAL A 34 -3.84 -6.25 -4.64
N ALA A 35 -3.50 -5.08 -5.16
CA ALA A 35 -3.68 -3.80 -4.48
C ALA A 35 -4.29 -2.77 -5.44
N VAL A 36 -5.28 -2.04 -4.95
CA VAL A 36 -6.19 -1.24 -5.78
C VAL A 36 -5.95 0.24 -5.56
N VAL A 37 -5.40 0.92 -6.57
CA VAL A 37 -5.40 2.37 -6.65
C VAL A 37 -6.77 2.81 -7.16
N LEU A 38 -7.71 3.04 -6.24
CA LEU A 38 -9.04 3.57 -6.57
C LEU A 38 -8.93 5.08 -6.84
N GLN A 39 -9.22 5.50 -8.07
CA GLN A 39 -9.25 6.89 -8.50
C GLN A 39 -10.70 7.39 -8.59
N SER A 40 -11.00 8.48 -7.91
CA SER A 40 -12.27 9.21 -8.00
C SER A 40 -12.35 10.08 -9.25
N SER A 41 -13.55 10.55 -9.58
CA SER A 41 -13.78 11.42 -10.75
C SER A 41 -13.11 12.79 -10.65
N ASP A 42 -12.75 13.23 -9.44
CA ASP A 42 -11.97 14.44 -9.15
C ASP A 42 -10.45 14.17 -9.06
N ASN A 43 -9.98 13.06 -9.65
CA ASN A 43 -8.56 12.67 -9.76
C ASN A 43 -7.83 12.56 -8.41
N GLN A 44 -8.53 12.08 -7.39
CA GLN A 44 -7.92 11.71 -6.12
C GLN A 44 -7.82 10.19 -6.00
N VAL A 45 -6.77 9.69 -5.34
CA VAL A 45 -6.59 8.26 -5.08
C VAL A 45 -6.74 7.92 -3.61
N LEU A 46 -7.41 6.81 -3.33
CA LEU A 46 -7.65 6.31 -1.98
C LEU A 46 -6.44 5.53 -1.46
N LEU A 47 -6.02 5.82 -0.23
CA LEU A 47 -5.14 4.98 0.57
C LEU A 47 -5.79 4.60 1.90
N THR A 48 -5.49 3.41 2.38
CA THR A 48 -5.82 2.89 3.71
C THR A 48 -4.57 2.82 4.59
N ARG A 49 -4.73 3.03 5.90
CA ARG A 49 -3.68 2.76 6.88
C ARG A 49 -3.98 1.45 7.58
N ARG A 50 -3.03 0.52 7.48
CA ARG A 50 -3.10 -0.78 8.13
C ARG A 50 -3.18 -0.60 9.65
N ALA A 51 -4.11 -1.31 10.29
CA ALA A 51 -4.34 -1.19 11.72
C ALA A 51 -3.08 -1.48 12.55
N GLU A 52 -2.87 -0.73 13.63
CA GLU A 52 -1.66 -0.81 14.48
C GLU A 52 -1.38 -2.22 15.02
N HIS A 53 -2.42 -3.02 15.27
CA HIS A 53 -2.28 -4.38 15.82
C HIS A 53 -1.89 -5.46 14.79
N MET A 54 -1.78 -5.10 13.51
CA MET A 54 -1.44 -6.06 12.46
C MET A 54 0.02 -6.52 12.56
N ARG A 55 0.24 -7.83 12.40
CA ARG A 55 1.59 -8.42 12.49
C ARG A 55 2.56 -7.94 11.42
N THR A 56 2.05 -7.61 10.23
CA THR A 56 2.87 -7.20 9.08
C THR A 56 2.51 -5.79 8.66
N PHE A 57 3.53 -4.91 8.67
CA PHE A 57 3.43 -3.51 8.29
C PHE A 57 2.33 -2.74 9.05
N PRO A 58 2.32 -2.74 10.40
CA PRO A 58 1.37 -1.94 11.17
C PRO A 58 1.55 -0.45 10.88
N SER A 59 0.46 0.31 10.88
CA SER A 59 0.45 1.76 10.64
C SER A 59 0.99 2.19 9.27
N VAL A 60 1.22 1.26 8.33
CA VAL A 60 1.71 1.59 6.99
C VAL A 60 0.53 1.91 6.08
N TRP A 61 0.67 3.01 5.33
CA TRP A 61 -0.27 3.41 4.29
C TRP A 61 -0.05 2.60 3.01
N VAL A 62 -1.13 2.01 2.52
CA VAL A 62 -1.20 1.18 1.30
C VAL A 62 -2.52 1.44 0.57
N PRO A 63 -2.64 1.14 -0.73
CA PRO A 63 -3.96 0.99 -1.33
C PRO A 63 -4.65 -0.26 -0.75
N PRO A 64 -6.00 -0.31 -0.71
CA PRO A 64 -6.73 -1.52 -0.33
C PRO A 64 -6.23 -2.74 -1.09
N GLY A 65 -6.05 -3.87 -0.40
CA GLY A 65 -5.54 -5.06 -1.07
C GLY A 65 -5.11 -6.21 -0.16
N GLY A 66 -5.09 -7.39 -0.76
CA GLY A 66 -4.80 -8.62 -0.07
C GLY A 66 -4.40 -9.73 -1.04
N HIS A 67 -4.61 -10.97 -0.64
CA HIS A 67 -4.18 -12.13 -1.43
C HIS A 67 -5.15 -12.36 -2.59
N LEU A 68 -4.60 -12.81 -3.73
CA LEU A 68 -5.45 -13.34 -4.79
C LEU A 68 -5.95 -14.73 -4.37
N GLU A 69 -7.27 -14.90 -4.29
CA GLU A 69 -7.86 -16.18 -3.91
C GLU A 69 -7.88 -17.17 -5.08
N SER A 70 -7.97 -18.47 -4.75
CA SER A 70 -8.00 -19.52 -5.77
C SER A 70 -9.28 -19.44 -6.60
N GLY A 71 -9.13 -19.39 -7.92
CA GLY A 71 -10.25 -19.30 -8.87
C GLY A 71 -10.80 -17.89 -9.07
N GLU A 72 -10.24 -16.88 -8.38
CA GLU A 72 -10.63 -15.49 -8.52
C GLU A 72 -9.81 -14.79 -9.63
N THR A 73 -10.46 -13.90 -10.38
CA THR A 73 -9.78 -12.99 -11.32
C THR A 73 -9.22 -11.76 -10.60
N LEU A 74 -8.28 -11.05 -11.23
CA LEU A 74 -7.74 -9.80 -10.68
C LEU A 74 -8.84 -8.74 -10.44
N ASN A 75 -9.85 -8.66 -11.31
CA ASN A 75 -10.98 -7.75 -11.16
C ASN A 75 -11.86 -8.13 -9.98
N GLN A 76 -12.16 -9.42 -9.80
CA GLN A 76 -12.94 -9.89 -8.65
C GLN A 76 -12.21 -9.59 -7.34
N ALA A 77 -10.89 -9.85 -7.28
CA ALA A 77 -10.08 -9.52 -6.12
C ALA A 77 -10.07 -8.01 -5.84
N CYS A 78 -9.96 -7.19 -6.88
CA CYS A 78 -10.06 -5.74 -6.77
C CYS A 78 -11.36 -5.29 -6.08
N LEU A 79 -12.50 -5.81 -6.54
CA LEU A 79 -13.82 -5.46 -5.98
C LEU A 79 -13.98 -5.97 -4.55
N ARG A 80 -13.53 -7.20 -4.28
CA ARG A 80 -13.60 -7.82 -2.95
C ARG A 80 -12.79 -7.04 -1.92
N GLU A 81 -11.52 -6.74 -2.21
CA GLU A 81 -10.62 -6.03 -1.29
C GLU A 81 -11.10 -4.59 -1.02
N LEU A 82 -11.61 -3.89 -2.05
CA LEU A 82 -12.26 -2.58 -1.84
C LEU A 82 -13.43 -2.69 -0.86
N ARG A 83 -14.31 -3.67 -1.04
CA ARG A 83 -15.47 -3.88 -0.18
C ARG A 83 -15.07 -4.30 1.24
N GLU A 84 -14.12 -5.21 1.38
CA GLU A 84 -13.68 -5.75 2.67
C GLU A 84 -13.02 -4.67 3.53
N GLU A 85 -12.05 -3.92 3.00
CA GLU A 85 -11.32 -2.93 3.79
C GLU A 85 -12.12 -1.61 4.00
N THR A 86 -12.86 -1.18 2.98
CA THR A 86 -13.42 0.18 2.93
C THR A 86 -14.95 0.23 2.90
N GLY A 87 -15.62 -0.91 2.70
CA GLY A 87 -17.07 -0.98 2.55
C GLY A 87 -17.61 -0.40 1.24
N LEU A 88 -16.74 0.06 0.34
CA LEU A 88 -17.12 0.53 -0.99
C LEU A 88 -17.43 -0.67 -1.89
N ASP A 89 -18.71 -0.86 -2.17
CA ASP A 89 -19.22 -1.97 -2.98
C ASP A 89 -19.53 -1.47 -4.39
N PHE A 90 -18.85 -2.06 -5.37
CA PHE A 90 -18.95 -1.72 -6.79
C PHE A 90 -19.30 -2.96 -7.60
N ALA A 91 -20.12 -2.80 -8.64
CA ALA A 91 -20.24 -3.78 -9.71
C ALA A 91 -19.06 -3.64 -10.69
N GLU A 92 -18.77 -4.70 -11.45
CA GLU A 92 -17.66 -4.70 -12.41
C GLU A 92 -17.78 -3.60 -13.48
N ASN A 93 -19.01 -3.19 -13.83
CA ASN A 93 -19.26 -2.12 -14.79
C ASN A 93 -19.16 -0.71 -14.19
N ASP A 94 -19.04 -0.57 -12.87
CA ASP A 94 -18.92 0.74 -12.21
C ASP A 94 -17.49 1.29 -12.29
N LEU A 95 -16.51 0.43 -12.60
CA LEU A 95 -15.08 0.73 -12.58
C LEU A 95 -14.43 0.41 -13.92
N LEU A 96 -13.59 1.33 -14.40
CA LEU A 96 -12.62 1.01 -15.45
C LEU A 96 -11.34 0.51 -14.77
N ILE A 97 -11.07 -0.80 -14.90
CA ILE A 97 -9.94 -1.47 -14.25
C ILE A 97 -8.82 -1.72 -15.26
N SER A 98 -7.60 -1.29 -14.92
CA SER A 98 -6.39 -1.54 -15.70
C SER A 98 -5.20 -1.87 -14.81
N SER A 99 -4.16 -2.50 -15.36
CA SER A 99 -2.95 -2.83 -14.60
C SER A 99 -1.96 -1.67 -14.61
N LEU A 100 -1.55 -1.21 -13.42
CA LEU A 100 -0.45 -0.24 -13.25
C LEU A 100 0.92 -0.89 -13.27
N GLY A 101 1.05 -2.11 -12.73
CA GLY A 101 2.29 -2.86 -12.78
C GLY A 101 2.48 -3.85 -11.64
N LEU A 102 3.62 -4.54 -11.68
CA LEU A 102 3.96 -5.61 -10.75
C LEU A 102 5.07 -5.16 -9.79
N TRP A 103 4.89 -5.49 -8.52
CA TRP A 103 5.84 -5.20 -7.45
C TRP A 103 6.17 -6.47 -6.65
N GLU A 104 7.45 -6.82 -6.59
CA GLU A 104 7.92 -7.89 -5.72
C GLU A 104 8.09 -7.36 -4.29
N SER A 105 7.31 -7.91 -3.38
CA SER A 105 7.30 -7.59 -1.96
C SER A 105 7.80 -8.77 -1.16
N VAL A 106 8.65 -8.49 -0.18
CA VAL A 106 9.24 -9.50 0.71
C VAL A 106 9.15 -9.00 2.15
N TYR A 107 8.83 -9.89 3.07
CA TYR A 107 8.79 -9.58 4.50
C TYR A 107 9.61 -10.59 5.33
N PRO A 108 10.43 -10.15 6.29
CA PRO A 108 10.81 -8.76 6.54
C PRO A 108 11.47 -8.10 5.31
N PRO A 109 11.32 -6.77 5.12
CA PRO A 109 11.73 -6.09 3.89
C PRO A 109 13.24 -5.88 3.73
N MET A 110 14.04 -6.21 4.75
CA MET A 110 15.50 -6.10 4.76
C MET A 110 16.11 -7.20 5.63
N LEU A 111 17.29 -7.70 5.27
CA LEU A 111 17.98 -8.74 6.04
C LEU A 111 18.37 -8.28 7.47
N SER A 112 18.60 -6.98 7.66
CA SER A 112 18.82 -6.39 9.00
C SER A 112 17.61 -6.52 9.93
N MET A 113 16.43 -6.84 9.39
CA MET A 113 15.19 -7.07 10.13
C MET A 113 14.87 -8.57 10.28
N GLY A 114 15.75 -9.45 9.80
CA GLY A 114 15.58 -10.91 9.83
C GLY A 114 15.46 -11.53 8.44
N LEU A 115 15.48 -12.86 8.42
CA LEU A 115 15.37 -13.64 7.18
C LEU A 115 13.93 -13.57 6.62
N PRO A 116 13.77 -13.43 5.30
CA PRO A 116 12.47 -13.32 4.65
C PRO A 116 11.66 -14.59 4.86
N ASN A 117 10.38 -14.44 5.19
CA ASN A 117 9.45 -15.55 5.40
C ASN A 117 8.11 -15.36 4.68
N ARG A 118 7.95 -14.27 3.93
CA ARG A 118 6.85 -14.04 2.99
C ARG A 118 7.40 -13.43 1.72
N HIS A 119 6.92 -13.92 0.58
CA HIS A 119 7.32 -13.46 -0.74
C HIS A 119 6.08 -13.35 -1.62
N HIS A 120 5.83 -12.16 -2.15
CA HIS A 120 4.66 -11.83 -2.95
C HIS A 120 5.04 -11.10 -4.22
N ILE A 121 4.35 -11.38 -5.32
CA ILE A 121 4.17 -10.43 -6.42
C ILE A 121 2.84 -9.72 -6.20
N VAL A 122 2.90 -8.42 -5.95
CA VAL A 122 1.73 -7.54 -5.84
C VAL A 122 1.40 -7.00 -7.22
N VAL A 123 0.18 -7.25 -7.68
CA VAL A 123 -0.40 -6.66 -8.88
C VAL A 123 -1.13 -5.39 -8.48
N TYR A 124 -0.58 -4.24 -8.88
CA TYR A 124 -1.26 -2.95 -8.69
C TYR A 124 -2.24 -2.70 -9.83
N LEU A 125 -3.50 -2.51 -9.49
CA LEU A 125 -4.56 -2.16 -10.42
C LEU A 125 -4.96 -0.69 -10.22
N LEU A 126 -5.25 0.01 -11.31
CA LEU A 126 -5.95 1.28 -11.30
C LEU A 126 -7.43 1.00 -11.55
N ALA A 127 -8.28 1.36 -10.58
CA ALA A 127 -9.72 1.31 -10.71
C ALA A 127 -10.26 2.74 -10.76
N GLN A 128 -10.78 3.17 -11.90
CA GLN A 128 -11.33 4.52 -12.06
C GLN A 128 -12.85 4.48 -11.90
N CYS A 129 -13.40 5.29 -11.01
CA CYS A 129 -14.84 5.41 -10.82
C CYS A 129 -15.37 6.75 -11.32
N HIS A 130 -16.69 6.83 -11.49
CA HIS A 130 -17.38 8.04 -11.96
C HIS A 130 -17.85 8.96 -10.83
N GLU A 131 -17.58 8.62 -9.58
CA GLU A 131 -18.02 9.36 -8.39
C GLU A 131 -16.88 10.18 -7.80
N ASP A 132 -17.20 11.34 -7.21
CA ASP A 132 -16.20 12.19 -6.56
C ASP A 132 -15.80 11.65 -5.18
N SER A 133 -14.57 11.99 -4.77
CA SER A 133 -13.96 11.53 -3.51
C SER A 133 -14.83 11.78 -2.28
N ARG A 134 -15.62 12.86 -2.22
CA ARG A 134 -16.47 13.19 -1.06
C ARG A 134 -17.69 12.28 -0.98
N VAL A 135 -18.30 11.95 -2.12
CA VAL A 135 -19.40 10.99 -2.19
C VAL A 135 -18.92 9.60 -1.77
N LEU A 136 -17.77 9.17 -2.29
CA LEU A 136 -17.15 7.91 -1.90
C LEU A 136 -16.84 7.89 -0.39
N GLN A 137 -16.17 8.93 0.13
CA GLN A 137 -15.85 9.04 1.55
C GLN A 137 -17.08 8.95 2.46
N SER A 138 -18.23 9.50 2.04
CA SER A 138 -19.48 9.42 2.81
C SER A 138 -20.05 8.00 2.94
N ARG A 139 -19.65 7.08 2.05
CA ARG A 139 -20.08 5.68 2.04
C ARG A 139 -19.08 4.72 2.69
N VAL A 140 -17.87 5.19 3.00
CA VAL A 140 -16.83 4.36 3.60
C VAL A 140 -17.29 3.78 4.93
N LYS A 141 -17.07 2.47 5.09
CA LYS A 141 -17.27 1.71 6.31
C LYS A 141 -16.04 0.83 6.52
N PHE A 142 -15.22 1.21 7.49
CA PHE A 142 -13.98 0.49 7.78
C PHE A 142 -14.22 -0.94 8.25
N CYS A 143 -13.38 -1.87 7.78
CA CYS A 143 -13.08 -3.07 8.54
C CYS A 143 -12.02 -2.73 9.60
N GLU A 144 -12.46 -2.51 10.83
CA GLU A 144 -11.61 -2.04 11.95
C GLU A 144 -10.48 -3.02 12.32
N HIS A 145 -10.58 -4.28 11.90
CA HIS A 145 -9.53 -5.29 12.12
C HIS A 145 -8.37 -5.14 11.13
N GLU A 146 -8.55 -4.40 10.05
CA GLU A 146 -7.57 -4.30 8.96
C GLU A 146 -7.14 -2.86 8.71
N VAL A 147 -8.06 -1.91 8.81
CA VAL A 147 -7.84 -0.49 8.49
C VAL A 147 -8.34 0.41 9.61
N ASP A 148 -7.52 1.36 10.03
CA ASP A 148 -7.87 2.35 11.05
C ASP A 148 -7.90 3.81 10.54
N ALA A 149 -7.48 4.05 9.30
CA ALA A 149 -7.59 5.37 8.66
C ALA A 149 -7.64 5.28 7.14
N ILE A 150 -8.23 6.27 6.49
CA ILE A 150 -8.13 6.51 5.05
C ILE A 150 -7.68 7.93 4.74
N THR A 151 -7.13 8.14 3.55
CA THR A 151 -6.86 9.47 2.99
C THR A 151 -7.07 9.45 1.47
N TRP A 152 -7.50 10.59 0.94
CA TRP A 152 -7.58 10.84 -0.50
C TRP A 152 -6.46 11.79 -0.89
N LEU A 153 -5.69 11.43 -1.92
CA LEU A 153 -4.54 12.20 -2.38
C LEU A 153 -4.73 12.65 -3.82
N ASP A 154 -4.58 13.93 -4.08
CA ASP A 154 -4.57 14.48 -5.44
C ASP A 154 -3.21 14.28 -6.12
N GLN A 155 -3.15 14.61 -7.42
CA GLN A 155 -1.95 14.50 -8.24
C GLN A 155 -0.75 15.32 -7.73
N TYR A 156 -0.97 16.45 -7.05
CA TYR A 156 0.10 17.33 -6.57
C TYR A 156 0.75 16.74 -5.32
N VAL A 157 -0.06 16.29 -4.37
CA VAL A 157 0.40 15.58 -3.17
C VAL A 157 1.14 14.31 -3.56
N VAL A 158 0.58 13.53 -4.49
CA VAL A 158 1.23 12.31 -4.97
C VAL A 158 2.52 12.62 -5.72
N SER A 159 2.61 13.69 -6.49
CA SER A 159 3.86 14.13 -7.14
C SER A 159 4.95 14.43 -6.12
N ASP A 160 4.62 15.12 -5.02
CA ASP A 160 5.58 15.41 -3.96
C ASP A 160 6.02 14.13 -3.23
N ILE A 161 5.09 13.22 -2.91
CA ILE A 161 5.41 11.91 -2.32
C ILE A 161 6.31 11.09 -3.25
N ALA A 162 5.96 11.03 -4.53
CA ALA A 162 6.71 10.29 -5.56
C ALA A 162 8.11 10.85 -5.82
N SER A 163 8.34 12.12 -5.47
CA SER A 163 9.65 12.77 -5.55
C SER A 163 10.60 12.39 -4.41
N SER A 164 10.05 11.89 -3.29
CA SER A 164 10.82 11.27 -2.20
C SER A 164 11.15 9.82 -2.56
N ASP A 165 12.43 9.51 -2.76
CA ASP A 165 12.84 8.11 -2.86
C ASP A 165 12.88 7.46 -1.46
N ASP A 166 12.89 6.12 -1.40
CA ASP A 166 13.04 5.40 -0.14
C ASP A 166 14.47 5.40 0.42
N TYR A 167 15.38 6.18 -0.18
CA TYR A 167 16.81 6.14 0.11
C TYR A 167 17.42 7.52 0.40
N GLY A 168 16.59 8.52 0.69
CA GLY A 168 17.03 9.81 1.23
C GLY A 168 17.42 10.88 0.21
N HIS A 169 17.18 10.70 -1.09
CA HIS A 169 17.24 11.80 -2.05
C HIS A 169 15.88 12.49 -2.11
N THR A 170 15.66 13.41 -1.18
CA THR A 170 14.56 14.37 -1.28
C THR A 170 14.86 15.28 -2.47
N LYS A 171 14.21 15.07 -3.61
CA LYS A 171 14.15 16.11 -4.65
C LYS A 171 13.33 17.28 -4.12
N ALA A 172 13.60 18.48 -4.65
CA ALA A 172 12.93 19.70 -4.21
C ALA A 172 11.41 19.51 -4.18
N ILE A 173 10.79 19.79 -3.02
CA ILE A 173 9.35 19.80 -2.86
C ILE A 173 8.81 20.90 -3.78
N PHE A 174 7.92 20.54 -4.70
CA PHE A 174 7.41 21.49 -5.69
C PHE A 174 6.19 22.26 -5.15
N HIS A 175 5.44 21.71 -4.19
CA HIS A 175 4.24 22.34 -3.64
C HIS A 175 4.32 22.56 -2.12
N ILE A 176 3.71 23.65 -1.63
CA ILE A 176 3.74 24.07 -0.21
C ILE A 176 2.80 23.19 0.67
N ILE A 177 2.33 22.04 0.18
CA ILE A 177 1.37 21.22 0.91
C ILE A 177 2.09 20.50 2.06
N LEU A 178 1.79 20.92 3.29
CA LEU A 178 2.41 20.33 4.48
C LEU A 178 1.56 19.21 5.09
N TYR A 179 0.26 19.18 4.80
CA TYR A 179 -0.69 18.27 5.40
C TYR A 179 -1.74 17.83 4.38
N CYS A 180 -2.23 16.61 4.52
CA CYS A 180 -3.42 16.09 3.86
C CYS A 180 -4.47 15.67 4.90
N SER A 181 -5.72 15.55 4.48
CA SER A 181 -6.81 15.14 5.35
C SER A 181 -6.85 13.62 5.44
N ALA A 182 -6.84 13.08 6.66
CA ALA A 182 -7.06 11.66 6.90
C ALA A 182 -8.30 11.47 7.78
N LEU A 183 -9.22 10.62 7.35
CA LEU A 183 -10.32 10.15 8.18
C LEU A 183 -9.78 9.01 9.05
N VAL A 184 -9.71 9.23 10.35
CA VAL A 184 -9.13 8.30 11.32
C VAL A 184 -10.23 7.79 12.25
N LYS A 185 -10.17 6.50 12.56
CA LYS A 185 -11.01 5.87 13.55
C LYS A 185 -10.63 6.36 14.97
N ASP A 186 -11.61 6.90 15.70
CA ASP A 186 -11.47 7.22 17.12
C ASP A 186 -12.62 6.58 17.91
N LYS A 187 -12.33 5.45 18.57
CA LYS A 187 -13.28 4.65 19.36
C LYS A 187 -14.55 4.32 18.57
N ASN A 188 -15.69 4.95 18.88
CA ASN A 188 -16.97 4.71 18.22
C ASN A 188 -17.32 5.79 17.17
N SER A 189 -16.37 6.67 16.85
CA SER A 189 -16.53 7.80 15.92
C SER A 189 -15.40 7.88 14.91
N PHE A 190 -15.53 8.78 13.95
CA PHE A 190 -14.48 9.14 13.00
C PHE A 190 -14.11 10.60 13.17
N ILE A 191 -12.82 10.87 13.18
CA ILE A 191 -12.28 12.22 13.26
C ILE A 191 -11.44 12.50 12.02
N VAL A 192 -11.44 13.76 11.61
CA VAL A 192 -10.56 14.21 10.54
C VAL A 192 -9.27 14.73 11.18
N ASN A 193 -8.15 14.09 10.85
CA ASN A 193 -6.83 14.47 11.30
C ASN A 193 -6.02 15.10 10.15
N ASN A 194 -5.14 16.03 10.52
CA ASN A 194 -4.13 16.55 9.60
C ASN A 194 -2.96 15.57 9.56
N LEU A 195 -2.85 14.80 8.49
CA LEU A 195 -1.74 13.88 8.23
C LEU A 195 -0.57 14.65 7.63
N PRO A 196 0.59 14.75 8.31
CA PRO A 196 1.75 15.44 7.76
C PRO A 196 2.23 14.76 6.48
N LEU A 197 2.55 15.55 5.46
CA LEU A 197 3.09 15.01 4.21
C LEU A 197 4.44 14.30 4.45
N SER A 198 5.23 14.78 5.43
CA SER A 198 6.48 14.14 5.84
C SER A 198 6.29 12.69 6.30
N THR A 199 5.14 12.33 6.87
CA THR A 199 4.81 10.95 7.21
C THR A 199 4.73 10.07 5.96
N LEU A 200 4.05 10.55 4.91
CA LEU A 200 3.92 9.81 3.65
C LEU A 200 5.22 9.79 2.82
N MET A 201 6.08 10.80 3.00
CA MET A 201 7.40 10.86 2.38
C MET A 201 8.47 10.05 3.11
N ALA A 202 8.21 9.67 4.37
CA ALA A 202 9.17 8.95 5.20
C ALA A 202 9.67 7.67 4.50
N THR A 203 10.93 7.35 4.75
CA THR A 203 11.57 6.13 4.24
C THR A 203 11.51 5.03 5.29
N LEU A 204 11.65 3.78 4.85
CA LEU A 204 11.74 2.65 5.77
C LEU A 204 13.08 2.73 6.54
N PRO A 205 13.07 2.80 7.88
CA PRO A 205 14.33 2.87 8.63
C PRO A 205 15.10 1.55 8.53
N PRO A 206 16.44 1.57 8.54
CA PRO A 206 17.26 0.38 8.27
C PRO A 206 17.30 -0.65 9.41
N THR A 207 16.66 -0.37 10.56
CA THR A 207 16.74 -1.16 11.80
C THR A 207 15.41 -1.80 12.19
N SER A 208 15.47 -2.93 12.89
CA SER A 208 14.30 -3.70 13.36
C SER A 208 13.45 -3.00 14.44
N THR A 209 13.94 -1.92 15.04
CA THR A 209 13.17 -1.15 16.05
C THR A 209 12.11 -0.23 15.44
N ALA A 210 11.98 -0.21 14.11
CA ALA A 210 11.15 0.74 13.37
C ALA A 210 9.96 0.09 12.65
N HIS A 211 9.55 -1.11 13.08
CA HIS A 211 8.41 -1.81 12.47
C HIS A 211 7.09 -1.04 12.57
N ASP A 212 7.01 -0.07 13.49
CA ASP A 212 5.78 0.65 13.87
C ASP A 212 5.75 2.11 13.38
N VAL A 213 6.70 2.51 12.53
CA VAL A 213 6.73 3.89 12.01
C VAL A 213 5.66 4.05 10.95
N GLU A 214 4.66 4.88 11.25
CA GLU A 214 3.66 5.32 10.29
C GLU A 214 4.34 5.94 9.07
N ARG A 215 4.09 5.37 7.88
CA ARG A 215 4.68 5.81 6.62
C ARG A 215 3.92 5.24 5.44
N LEU A 216 4.25 5.72 4.24
CA LEU A 216 3.82 5.06 3.01
C LEU A 216 4.69 3.84 2.68
N SER A 217 4.09 2.77 2.16
CA SER A 217 4.86 1.61 1.70
C SER A 217 5.67 1.90 0.42
N THR A 218 6.81 1.24 0.25
CA THR A 218 7.66 1.37 -0.94
C THR A 218 6.97 0.91 -2.22
N GLY A 219 6.17 -0.16 -2.13
CA GLY A 219 5.34 -0.63 -3.23
C GLY A 219 4.27 0.40 -3.61
N THR A 220 3.68 1.07 -2.62
CA THR A 220 2.71 2.14 -2.85
C THR A 220 3.35 3.34 -3.57
N LYS A 221 4.56 3.77 -3.16
CA LYS A 221 5.33 4.79 -3.90
C LYS A 221 5.60 4.38 -5.35
N PHE A 222 5.81 3.10 -5.63
CA PHE A 222 5.90 2.59 -7.01
C PHE A 222 4.58 2.71 -7.77
N ALA A 223 3.46 2.29 -7.16
CA ALA A 223 2.14 2.34 -7.77
C ALA A 223 1.70 3.77 -8.11
N LEU A 224 1.87 4.68 -7.15
CA LEU A 224 1.59 6.11 -7.33
C LEU A 224 2.42 6.75 -8.46
N ARG A 225 3.70 6.34 -8.61
CA ARG A 225 4.53 6.75 -9.75
C ARG A 225 4.05 6.18 -11.09
N GLN A 226 3.39 5.02 -11.11
CA GLN A 226 2.79 4.51 -12.34
C GLN A 226 1.49 5.25 -12.65
N TRP A 227 0.68 5.53 -11.61
CA TRP A 227 -0.54 6.31 -11.73
C TRP A 227 -0.29 7.70 -12.34
N LEU A 228 0.72 8.43 -11.87
CA LEU A 228 1.10 9.74 -12.45
C LEU A 228 1.48 9.69 -13.95
N LYS A 229 1.83 8.53 -14.50
CA LYS A 229 2.18 8.40 -15.93
C LYS A 229 0.97 8.17 -16.83
N VAL A 230 -0.16 7.78 -16.25
CA VAL A 230 -1.40 7.43 -16.97
C VAL A 230 -2.52 8.44 -16.73
N LEU A 231 -2.23 9.47 -15.94
CA LEU A 231 -3.08 10.63 -15.66
C LEU A 231 -3.07 11.59 -16.86
#